data_AF-A0AA38VPE3-F1
#
_entry.id   AF-A0AA38VPE3-F1
#
_cell.length_a   1.000
_cell.length_b   1.000
_cell.length_c   1.000
_cell.angle_alpha   90.00
_cell.angle_beta   90.00
_cell.angle_gamma   90.00
#
_symmetry.space_group_name_H-M   'P 1'
#
loop_
_entity.id
_entity.type
_entity.pdbx_description
1 polymer ?
#
loop_
_entity_poly.entity_id
_entity_poly.type
_entity_poly.pdbx_seq_one_letter_code
_entity_poly.pdbx_strand_id
1 'polypeptide(L)'
;MSRLSFLPAKEFRYAESAVNTIKMNRRNQNGRPVRSIRGPQSALTDFLASHNISAHQIQLNHQQRVQQAQDNGQNADDPSTPASDAATSEPPRAADAEKRRKEEQKAIDKIKASKKFQKQKKRLQDSDDEDELVLEMLRATAPKAGQLANCEICGKRFTVTPYTSAGPNGSGLLCNPCAKELAKDAPPPKKKRASGGPVGRRRKVQSKILDGTYVNGAQSLLQLCINTLVKNIQLADDLGDLPRPVIDKIARVLSKRRLLDSGTLKLFMKPSAEELFVYDGAKLSSSDLISIFQIMPRLKRLRIRNAIQFKDVVVDYLLSRDNIDLESLSVHGANLVTEEAWQKYLTLKGQSLKELKVYYTDNHFRNDTMKLLKTAAPSLTRFKLYHNQKVDGEGVKELANLKELQHLSIDLHKRVHSDIYVRIIKSIGTNLKTLSLRMVPELDNTVLDALHTNCRNLEKLRITDSEVMTDEGFARLFEGWQNPGLVFLDLQKCRQLDSTHPRNNPDHIGLCSDGFRALMAHSGKTLRYLNIHASRHISPAAFEEVFSVDKVYPELRDLEISFCPEVTDFIVGSIFRSCPNLRELNVFGCMKIKDVRVPRGKILVGVPNALGMQIEGDD
;
A
#
# COMPACT_ATOMS: atom_id res chain seq x y z
N MET A 1 -64.97 -7.48 19.74
CA MET A 1 -64.77 -8.51 20.77
C MET A 1 -63.41 -9.14 20.57
N SER A 2 -62.48 -9.35 21.49
CA SER A 2 -62.04 -8.69 22.73
C SER A 2 -60.73 -9.40 23.15
N ARG A 3 -59.70 -8.61 23.51
CA ARG A 3 -58.57 -8.87 24.46
C ARG A 3 -57.29 -9.64 24.06
N LEU A 4 -56.24 -8.86 23.77
CA LEU A 4 -55.04 -8.51 24.60
C LEU A 4 -54.32 -9.56 25.50
N SER A 5 -52.99 -9.68 25.33
CA SER A 5 -51.90 -9.47 26.34
C SER A 5 -50.52 -9.77 25.70
N PHE A 6 -49.64 -8.80 25.42
CA PHE A 6 -48.59 -8.13 26.23
C PHE A 6 -47.30 -8.94 26.54
N LEU A 7 -46.21 -8.44 25.92
CA LEU A 7 -44.73 -8.55 26.03
C LEU A 7 -44.14 -8.60 27.47
N PRO A 8 -42.81 -8.83 27.77
CA PRO A 8 -41.67 -8.16 27.10
C PRO A 8 -40.24 -8.78 27.11
N ALA A 9 -39.34 -8.05 26.43
CA ALA A 9 -37.89 -8.18 26.29
C ALA A 9 -37.09 -7.97 27.59
N LYS A 10 -35.85 -8.48 27.64
CA LYS A 10 -34.84 -8.11 28.65
C LYS A 10 -33.42 -7.96 28.07
N GLU A 11 -32.80 -6.91 28.58
CA GLU A 11 -31.47 -6.33 28.33
C GLU A 11 -30.30 -7.18 28.85
N PHE A 12 -29.14 -7.06 28.20
CA PHE A 12 -27.84 -7.52 28.70
C PHE A 12 -27.22 -6.47 29.64
N ARG A 13 -26.89 -6.88 30.88
CA ARG A 13 -26.01 -6.11 31.79
C ARG A 13 -24.69 -6.85 32.01
N TYR A 14 -23.61 -6.09 31.93
CA TYR A 14 -22.25 -6.42 32.35
C TYR A 14 -22.16 -6.57 33.89
N ALA A 15 -21.34 -7.50 34.37
CA ALA A 15 -20.84 -7.53 35.75
C ALA A 15 -19.40 -8.06 35.79
N GLU A 16 -18.51 -7.30 36.42
CA GLU A 16 -17.10 -7.62 36.72
C GLU A 16 -16.91 -8.19 38.14
N SER A 17 -15.77 -8.88 38.33
CA SER A 17 -15.11 -9.28 39.59
C SER A 17 -15.74 -10.47 40.35
N ALA A 18 -15.02 -11.33 41.08
CA ALA A 18 -13.69 -11.23 41.69
C ALA A 18 -13.02 -12.62 41.82
N VAL A 19 -11.69 -12.64 41.86
CA VAL A 19 -10.83 -13.79 42.12
C VAL A 19 -10.54 -13.86 43.62
N ASN A 20 -10.74 -15.03 44.25
CA ASN A 20 -10.21 -15.33 45.58
C ASN A 20 -9.08 -16.35 45.48
N THR A 21 -7.97 -16.06 46.17
CA THR A 21 -6.67 -16.72 46.03
C THR A 21 -6.42 -17.68 47.20
N ILE A 22 -5.98 -18.91 46.92
CA ILE A 22 -5.27 -19.76 47.90
C ILE A 22 -3.88 -20.07 47.33
N LYS A 23 -2.82 -19.55 47.97
CA LYS A 23 -1.41 -19.75 47.60
C LYS A 23 -0.87 -21.03 48.25
N MET A 24 -0.35 -21.96 47.46
CA MET A 24 0.61 -22.97 47.92
C MET A 24 1.98 -22.74 47.27
N ASN A 25 3.02 -22.65 48.10
CA ASN A 25 4.41 -22.44 47.70
C ASN A 25 5.02 -23.72 47.11
N ARG A 26 5.51 -23.67 45.86
CA ARG A 26 6.47 -24.65 45.32
C ARG A 26 7.69 -23.93 44.73
N ARG A 27 8.89 -24.27 45.23
CA ARG A 27 10.20 -23.87 44.71
C ARG A 27 10.71 -24.94 43.73
N ASN A 28 11.50 -24.56 42.73
CA ASN A 28 12.21 -25.51 41.85
C ASN A 28 13.73 -25.49 42.13
N GLN A 29 14.45 -26.53 41.68
CA GLN A 29 15.81 -26.96 42.11
C GLN A 29 16.96 -25.94 41.97
N ASN A 30 16.75 -24.73 41.44
CA ASN A 30 17.78 -23.68 41.31
C ASN A 30 17.47 -22.36 42.04
N GLY A 31 16.57 -22.37 43.04
CA GLY A 31 16.45 -21.27 44.01
C GLY A 31 16.02 -19.89 43.48
N ARG A 32 15.50 -19.77 42.25
CA ARG A 32 14.98 -18.51 41.69
C ARG A 32 13.44 -18.45 41.70
N PRO A 33 12.83 -17.29 41.97
CA PRO A 33 11.37 -17.14 41.99
C PRO A 33 10.78 -17.26 40.57
N VAL A 34 9.71 -18.05 40.44
CA VAL A 34 8.97 -18.24 39.18
C VAL A 34 8.20 -16.95 38.84
N ARG A 35 8.49 -16.34 37.68
CA ARG A 35 7.68 -15.22 37.14
C ARG A 35 6.39 -15.79 36.54
N SER A 36 5.23 -15.36 37.05
CA SER A 36 3.94 -15.58 36.40
C SER A 36 3.66 -14.45 35.42
N ILE A 37 3.67 -14.72 34.12
CA ILE A 37 3.17 -13.79 33.09
C ILE A 37 2.15 -14.54 32.25
N ARG A 38 0.91 -14.03 32.22
CA ARG A 38 -0.18 -14.43 31.30
C ARG A 38 -0.36 -13.31 30.27
N GLY A 39 -0.38 -13.64 28.98
CA GLY A 39 -0.78 -12.77 27.86
C GLY A 39 0.32 -12.54 26.80
N PRO A 40 -0.03 -12.44 25.50
CA PRO A 40 0.95 -12.31 24.43
C PRO A 40 1.57 -10.90 24.40
N GLN A 41 2.90 -10.81 24.42
CA GLN A 41 3.59 -9.55 24.18
C GLN A 41 3.58 -9.24 22.67
N SER A 42 3.15 -8.03 22.32
CA SER A 42 3.16 -7.57 20.92
C SER A 42 4.60 -7.28 20.45
N ALA A 43 4.87 -7.42 19.16
CA ALA A 43 6.19 -7.08 18.57
C ALA A 43 6.63 -5.63 18.84
N LEU A 44 5.68 -4.72 19.09
CA LEU A 44 5.95 -3.34 19.49
C LEU A 44 6.52 -3.26 20.91
N THR A 45 6.08 -4.13 21.82
CA THR A 45 6.54 -4.18 23.20
C THR A 45 8.00 -4.63 23.28
N ASP A 46 8.39 -5.63 22.48
CA ASP A 46 9.79 -6.09 22.36
C ASP A 46 10.69 -5.07 21.66
N PHE A 47 10.17 -4.35 20.66
CA PHE A 47 10.90 -3.28 19.99
C PHE A 47 11.20 -2.12 20.96
N LEU A 48 10.24 -1.71 21.78
CA LEU A 48 10.44 -0.64 22.76
C LEU A 48 11.39 -1.07 23.89
N ALA A 49 11.27 -2.31 24.37
CA ALA A 49 12.17 -2.86 25.39
C ALA A 49 13.63 -2.96 24.90
N SER A 50 13.85 -3.40 23.65
CA SER A 50 15.20 -3.46 23.05
C SER A 50 15.84 -2.09 22.80
N HIS A 51 15.06 -1.02 22.86
CA HIS A 51 15.54 0.37 22.78
C HIS A 51 15.58 1.07 24.16
N ASN A 52 15.45 0.32 25.26
CA ASN A 52 15.37 0.84 26.64
C ASN A 52 14.22 1.82 26.89
N ILE A 53 13.13 1.71 26.12
CA ILE A 53 11.94 2.54 26.25
C ILE A 53 10.86 1.71 26.99
N SER A 54 10.62 2.04 28.25
CA SER A 54 9.58 1.40 29.07
C SER A 54 8.31 2.23 29.05
N ALA A 55 7.20 1.67 28.55
CA ALA A 55 5.89 2.31 28.56
C ALA A 55 5.44 2.66 30.00
N HIS A 56 5.76 1.79 30.96
CA HIS A 56 5.52 2.02 32.38
C HIS A 56 6.32 3.23 32.92
N GLN A 57 7.57 3.39 32.48
CA GLN A 57 8.40 4.53 32.87
C GLN A 57 7.92 5.84 32.25
N ILE A 58 7.40 5.80 31.01
CA ILE A 58 6.80 6.95 30.36
C ILE A 58 5.56 7.42 31.12
N GLN A 59 4.72 6.48 31.57
CA GLN A 59 3.50 6.76 32.31
C GLN A 59 3.79 7.34 33.71
N LEU A 60 4.78 6.77 34.42
CA LEU A 60 5.28 7.33 35.69
C LEU A 60 5.85 8.74 35.52
N ASN A 61 6.67 8.97 34.49
CA ASN A 61 7.26 10.29 34.22
C ASN A 61 6.20 11.31 33.75
N HIS A 62 5.08 10.86 33.19
CA HIS A 62 3.95 11.73 32.88
C HIS A 62 3.19 12.11 34.14
N GLN A 63 2.87 11.13 35.02
CA GLN A 63 2.22 11.39 36.30
C GLN A 63 3.05 12.29 37.22
N GLN A 64 4.37 12.10 37.28
CA GLN A 64 5.27 12.98 38.03
C GLN A 64 5.30 14.41 37.49
N ARG A 65 5.23 14.60 36.16
CA ARG A 65 5.13 15.93 35.56
C ARG A 65 3.79 16.60 35.82
N VAL A 66 2.71 15.84 35.89
CA VAL A 66 1.38 16.35 36.24
C VAL A 66 1.33 16.74 37.73
N GLN A 67 1.92 15.94 38.63
CA GLN A 67 2.02 16.29 40.05
C GLN A 67 2.92 17.52 40.29
N GLN A 68 4.06 17.62 39.61
CA GLN A 68 4.92 18.82 39.71
C GLN A 68 4.25 20.08 39.12
N ALA A 69 3.38 19.93 38.12
CA ALA A 69 2.58 21.04 37.60
C ALA A 69 1.42 21.44 38.52
N GLN A 70 0.94 20.53 39.37
CA GLN A 70 -0.09 20.80 40.38
C GLN A 70 0.50 21.42 41.67
N ASP A 71 1.69 21.02 42.08
CA ASP A 71 2.38 21.60 43.26
C ASP A 71 2.95 23.01 43.00
N ASN A 72 3.20 23.38 41.74
CA ASN A 72 3.58 24.75 41.34
C ASN A 72 2.38 25.64 40.93
N GLY A 73 1.15 25.15 41.09
CA GLY A 73 -0.09 25.82 40.67
C GLY A 73 -0.77 26.69 41.73
N GLN A 74 -0.14 26.94 42.88
CA GLN A 74 -0.65 27.84 43.92
C GLN A 74 0.31 28.99 44.15
N ASN A 75 0.35 29.92 43.19
CA ASN A 75 0.52 31.37 43.39
C ASN A 75 0.73 32.01 42.01
N ALA A 76 -0.36 32.47 41.41
CA ALA A 76 -0.31 33.43 40.32
C ALA A 76 -1.58 34.28 40.38
N ASP A 77 -1.42 35.54 40.81
CA ASP A 77 -2.26 36.63 40.35
C ASP A 77 -1.36 37.81 39.92
N ASP A 78 -1.58 38.18 38.66
CA ASP A 78 -1.35 39.42 37.94
C ASP A 78 0.01 39.78 37.25
N PRO A 79 -0.02 40.34 36.01
CA PRO A 79 1.10 40.35 35.06
C PRO A 79 1.69 41.74 34.79
N SER A 80 2.98 41.83 34.46
CA SER A 80 3.52 42.85 33.52
C SER A 80 4.97 42.56 33.08
N THR A 81 5.18 42.55 31.76
CA THR A 81 6.36 42.96 30.93
C THR A 81 7.82 42.60 31.33
N PRO A 82 8.71 42.34 30.33
CA PRO A 82 9.98 41.64 30.55
C PRO A 82 11.16 42.59 30.76
N ALA A 83 12.06 42.28 31.70
CA ALA A 83 13.38 42.91 31.78
C ALA A 83 14.46 41.96 32.35
N SER A 84 15.48 41.78 31.51
CA SER A 84 16.92 41.65 31.78
C SER A 84 17.48 41.29 33.17
N ASP A 85 18.41 40.33 33.10
CA ASP A 85 19.80 40.38 33.60
C ASP A 85 20.23 39.75 34.93
N ALA A 86 21.43 39.18 34.78
CA ALA A 86 22.52 39.04 35.74
C ALA A 86 22.38 38.04 36.89
N ALA A 87 23.04 36.90 36.69
CA ALA A 87 23.53 36.03 37.74
C ALA A 87 24.67 36.70 38.51
N THR A 88 24.54 36.78 39.84
CA THR A 88 25.64 36.92 40.78
C THR A 88 26.07 35.53 41.27
N SER A 89 27.39 35.33 41.32
CA SER A 89 28.08 34.08 41.61
C SER A 89 28.40 33.95 43.10
N GLU A 90 27.99 32.84 43.72
CA GLU A 90 28.54 32.36 45.00
C GLU A 90 29.40 31.09 44.79
N PRO A 91 30.41 30.82 45.66
CA PRO A 91 31.37 29.74 45.46
C PRO A 91 30.78 28.35 45.80
N PRO A 92 31.25 27.25 45.18
CA PRO A 92 30.62 25.94 45.35
C PRO A 92 30.95 25.32 46.72
N ARG A 93 29.93 24.72 47.34
CA ARG A 93 30.01 23.93 48.58
C ARG A 93 30.75 22.60 48.36
N ALA A 94 31.35 22.07 49.43
CA ALA A 94 32.19 20.85 49.45
C ALA A 94 31.59 19.59 48.78
N ALA A 95 30.26 19.48 48.69
CA ALA A 95 29.57 18.37 48.02
C ALA A 95 29.79 18.35 46.49
N ASP A 96 30.00 19.51 45.85
CA ASP A 96 30.27 19.60 44.41
C ASP A 96 31.69 19.15 44.06
N ALA A 97 32.65 19.29 44.98
CA ALA A 97 34.03 18.84 44.79
C ALA A 97 34.13 17.31 44.76
N GLU A 98 33.36 16.62 45.61
CA GLU A 98 33.34 15.16 45.66
C GLU A 98 32.66 14.54 44.42
N LYS A 99 31.58 15.18 43.93
CA LYS A 99 30.91 14.78 42.70
C LYS A 99 31.81 14.96 41.47
N ARG A 100 32.54 16.08 41.37
CA ARG A 100 33.51 16.31 40.28
C ARG A 100 34.63 15.28 40.27
N ARG A 101 35.22 14.95 41.44
CA ARG A 101 36.24 13.89 41.53
C ARG A 101 35.72 12.52 41.08
N LYS A 102 34.47 12.17 41.42
CA LYS A 102 33.84 10.91 40.97
C LYS A 102 33.57 10.89 39.46
N GLU A 103 33.23 12.02 38.85
CA GLU A 103 33.01 12.11 37.39
C GLU A 103 34.32 12.10 36.60
N GLU A 104 35.37 12.71 37.13
CA GLU A 104 36.71 12.74 36.55
C GLU A 104 37.36 11.35 36.57
N GLN A 105 37.23 10.62 37.68
CA GLN A 105 37.70 9.23 37.78
C GLN A 105 36.99 8.31 36.77
N LYS A 106 35.67 8.45 36.59
CA LYS A 106 34.91 7.68 35.59
C LYS A 106 35.36 7.97 34.15
N ALA A 107 35.81 9.19 33.87
CA ALA A 107 36.32 9.56 32.55
C ALA A 107 37.70 8.91 32.29
N ILE A 108 38.57 8.91 33.31
CA ILE A 108 39.88 8.24 33.28
C ILE A 108 39.70 6.73 33.04
N ASP A 109 38.81 6.09 33.78
CA ASP A 109 38.56 4.64 33.66
C ASP A 109 38.06 4.28 32.26
N LYS A 110 37.20 5.13 31.67
CA LYS A 110 36.68 4.92 30.31
C LYS A 110 37.75 5.09 29.24
N ILE A 111 38.70 5.99 29.43
CA ILE A 111 39.86 6.16 28.52
C ILE A 111 40.80 4.96 28.64
N LYS A 112 41.13 4.54 29.87
CA LYS A 112 41.95 3.34 30.15
C LYS A 112 41.33 2.07 29.56
N ALA A 113 40.00 1.97 29.51
CA ALA A 113 39.27 0.85 28.89
C ALA A 113 39.17 0.91 27.35
N SER A 114 39.60 1.99 26.69
CA SER A 114 39.47 2.12 25.24
C SER A 114 40.53 1.33 24.47
N LYS A 115 40.14 0.73 23.33
CA LYS A 115 41.07 0.00 22.44
C LYS A 115 42.21 0.89 21.92
N LYS A 116 41.99 2.20 21.83
CA LYS A 116 43.00 3.17 21.37
C LYS A 116 44.08 3.36 22.44
N PHE A 117 43.69 3.57 23.70
CA PHE A 117 44.61 3.63 24.84
C PHE A 117 45.42 2.34 24.98
N GLN A 118 44.76 1.17 24.97
CA GLN A 118 45.46 -0.12 25.10
C GLN A 118 46.48 -0.37 23.98
N LYS A 119 46.23 0.13 22.77
CA LYS A 119 47.16 0.01 21.63
C LYS A 119 48.34 0.98 21.74
N GLN A 120 48.14 2.20 22.26
CA GLN A 120 49.22 3.16 22.51
C GLN A 120 50.06 2.74 23.72
N LYS A 121 49.44 2.28 24.80
CA LYS A 121 50.13 1.71 25.98
C LYS A 121 51.06 0.54 25.59
N LYS A 122 50.59 -0.40 24.76
CA LYS A 122 51.42 -1.51 24.25
C LYS A 122 52.64 -1.09 23.44
N ARG A 123 52.69 0.14 22.91
CA ARG A 123 53.84 0.66 22.16
C ARG A 123 54.91 1.28 23.06
N LEU A 124 54.60 1.57 24.33
CA LEU A 124 55.46 2.32 25.24
C LEU A 124 56.29 1.43 26.21
N GLN A 125 56.30 0.10 26.02
CA GLN A 125 57.17 -0.85 26.75
C GLN A 125 57.33 -0.59 28.27
N ASP A 126 56.19 -0.53 29.00
CA ASP A 126 56.11 -0.60 30.47
C ASP A 126 57.13 0.25 31.26
N SER A 127 57.16 1.57 31.02
CA SER A 127 57.75 2.53 31.97
C SER A 127 56.81 3.70 32.27
N ASP A 128 56.61 3.96 33.57
CA ASP A 128 55.97 5.02 34.39
C ASP A 128 55.16 6.22 33.82
N ASP A 129 54.88 6.37 32.51
CA ASP A 129 54.15 7.52 31.96
C ASP A 129 52.69 7.22 31.58
N GLU A 130 52.05 6.25 32.24
CA GLU A 130 50.64 5.90 31.98
C GLU A 130 49.67 7.05 32.27
N ASP A 131 49.92 7.80 33.34
CA ASP A 131 49.03 8.88 33.76
C ASP A 131 49.20 10.14 32.89
N GLU A 132 50.37 10.36 32.29
CA GLU A 132 50.59 11.43 31.31
C GLU A 132 49.85 11.16 29.99
N LEU A 133 49.85 9.91 29.52
CA LEU A 133 49.10 9.48 28.35
C LEU A 133 47.57 9.64 28.56
N VAL A 134 47.08 9.36 29.77
CA VAL A 134 45.68 9.58 30.14
C VAL A 134 45.34 11.07 30.13
N LEU A 135 46.23 11.92 30.68
CA LEU A 135 46.05 13.37 30.72
C LEU A 135 46.01 13.98 29.32
N GLU A 136 46.88 13.53 28.42
CA GLU A 136 46.89 13.96 27.01
C GLU A 136 45.60 13.54 26.28
N MET A 137 45.14 12.31 26.49
CA MET A 137 43.89 11.82 25.90
C MET A 137 42.64 12.50 26.47
N LEU A 138 42.64 12.91 27.74
CA LEU A 138 41.59 13.72 28.34
C LEU A 138 41.51 15.10 27.68
N ARG A 139 42.66 15.76 27.44
CA ARG A 139 42.74 17.06 26.75
C ARG A 139 42.24 16.98 25.30
N ALA A 140 42.39 15.84 24.63
CA ALA A 140 41.96 15.62 23.24
C ALA A 140 40.48 15.22 23.08
N THR A 141 39.69 15.13 24.17
CA THR A 141 38.28 14.70 24.08
C THR A 141 37.40 15.83 23.54
N ALA A 142 36.67 15.56 22.45
CA ALA A 142 35.73 16.51 21.84
C ALA A 142 34.68 17.03 22.85
N PRO A 143 34.27 18.31 22.75
CA PRO A 143 33.47 18.96 23.79
C PRO A 143 32.09 18.31 23.93
N LYS A 144 31.69 18.05 25.18
CA LYS A 144 30.45 17.33 25.50
C LYS A 144 29.23 18.20 25.16
N ALA A 145 28.27 17.62 24.44
CA ALA A 145 26.99 18.26 24.15
C ALA A 145 26.27 18.66 25.46
N GLY A 146 25.79 19.90 25.53
CA GLY A 146 25.15 20.50 26.71
C GLY A 146 26.02 21.52 27.45
N GLN A 147 27.34 21.58 27.20
CA GLN A 147 28.22 22.59 27.80
C GLN A 147 28.09 23.94 27.08
N LEU A 148 28.32 25.06 27.78
CA LEU A 148 28.46 26.37 27.17
C LEU A 148 29.92 26.58 26.69
N ALA A 149 30.09 27.02 25.45
CA ALA A 149 31.37 27.39 24.85
C ALA A 149 31.26 28.74 24.14
N ASN A 150 32.39 29.41 23.92
CA ASN A 150 32.43 30.66 23.15
C ASN A 150 32.80 30.34 21.69
N CYS A 151 32.10 31.00 20.75
CA CYS A 151 32.37 30.84 19.33
C CYS A 151 33.77 31.38 18.99
N GLU A 152 34.58 30.61 18.26
CA GLU A 152 35.93 31.03 17.85
C GLU A 152 35.92 32.28 16.97
N ILE A 153 34.86 32.48 16.18
CA ILE A 153 34.77 33.60 15.22
C ILE A 153 34.16 34.84 15.87
N CYS A 154 33.00 34.69 16.51
CA CYS A 154 32.25 35.85 17.02
C CYS A 154 32.31 36.02 18.53
N GLY A 155 33.04 35.16 19.25
CA GLY A 155 33.18 35.20 20.71
C GLY A 155 31.90 34.87 21.50
N LYS A 156 30.74 34.80 20.83
CA LYS A 156 29.44 34.63 21.49
C LYS A 156 29.37 33.28 22.21
N ARG A 157 28.93 33.32 23.47
CA ARG A 157 28.67 32.12 24.28
C ARG A 157 27.43 31.39 23.78
N PHE A 158 27.54 30.09 23.55
CA PHE A 158 26.49 29.24 23.02
C PHE A 158 26.57 27.81 23.60
N THR A 159 25.46 27.08 23.56
CA THR A 159 25.42 25.69 24.02
C THR A 159 25.96 24.77 22.93
N VAL A 160 26.98 23.98 23.25
CA VAL A 160 27.54 22.95 22.39
C VAL A 160 26.50 21.86 22.19
N THR A 161 26.23 21.52 20.94
CA THR A 161 25.35 20.41 20.56
C THR A 161 26.15 19.34 19.81
N PRO A 162 25.60 18.14 19.58
CA PRO A 162 26.28 17.12 18.76
C PRO A 162 26.59 17.58 17.33
N TYR A 163 25.99 18.69 16.89
CA TYR A 163 26.14 19.28 15.55
C TYR A 163 27.06 20.51 15.55
N THR A 164 27.63 20.88 16.70
CA THR A 164 28.59 21.99 16.78
C THR A 164 29.86 21.63 16.03
N SER A 165 30.23 22.50 15.08
CA SER A 165 31.40 22.31 14.22
C SER A 165 32.65 22.92 14.88
N ALA A 166 33.81 22.34 14.59
CA ALA A 166 35.09 22.92 14.98
C ALA A 166 35.38 24.19 14.17
N GLY A 167 36.12 25.13 14.75
CA GLY A 167 36.53 26.35 14.09
C GLY A 167 37.72 26.15 13.13
N PRO A 168 38.02 27.18 12.32
CA PRO A 168 38.99 27.08 11.21
C PRO A 168 40.39 26.70 11.66
N ASN A 169 40.80 27.12 12.88
CA ASN A 169 42.14 26.86 13.41
C ASN A 169 42.21 25.56 14.24
N GLY A 170 41.10 24.80 14.31
CA GLY A 170 41.04 23.48 14.95
C GLY A 170 41.02 23.49 16.49
N SER A 171 41.22 24.64 17.14
CA SER A 171 41.27 24.76 18.60
C SER A 171 39.98 25.25 19.25
N GLY A 172 39.05 25.85 18.51
CA GLY A 172 37.78 26.36 19.03
C GLY A 172 36.54 25.74 18.39
N LEU A 173 35.36 26.18 18.83
CA LEU A 173 34.05 25.72 18.34
C LEU A 173 33.27 26.86 17.69
N LEU A 174 32.40 26.52 16.75
CA LEU A 174 31.56 27.50 16.05
C LEU A 174 30.11 27.43 16.51
N CYS A 175 29.51 28.61 16.73
CA CYS A 175 28.07 28.71 16.86
C CYS A 175 27.39 28.42 15.50
N ASN A 176 26.13 28.02 15.55
CA ASN A 176 25.38 27.58 14.37
C ASN A 176 25.35 28.61 13.20
N PRO A 177 25.21 29.93 13.45
CA PRO A 177 25.33 30.95 12.41
C PRO A 177 26.70 30.97 11.71
N CYS A 178 27.80 31.04 12.48
CA CYS A 178 29.15 31.07 11.93
C CYS A 178 29.51 29.78 11.19
N ALA A 179 29.05 28.63 11.68
CA ALA A 179 29.24 27.34 11.00
C ALA A 179 28.50 27.29 9.66
N LYS A 180 27.30 27.86 9.57
CA LYS A 180 26.53 27.93 8.32
C LYS A 180 27.16 28.86 7.29
N GLU A 181 27.76 29.97 7.72
CA GLU A 181 28.46 30.86 6.79
C GLU A 181 29.72 30.21 6.22
N LEU A 182 30.55 29.58 7.07
CA LEU A 182 31.70 28.80 6.59
C LEU A 182 31.33 27.64 5.67
N ALA A 183 30.16 27.02 5.87
CA ALA A 183 29.69 25.94 5.03
C ALA A 183 29.20 26.39 3.65
N LYS A 184 28.92 27.68 3.43
CA LYS A 184 28.56 28.21 2.10
C LYS A 184 29.75 28.22 1.13
N ASP A 185 30.97 28.35 1.65
CA ASP A 185 32.20 28.41 0.87
C ASP A 185 32.89 27.03 0.70
N ALA A 186 32.33 25.97 1.30
CA ALA A 186 32.86 24.62 1.19
C ALA A 186 32.24 23.83 0.02
N PRO A 187 33.03 23.07 -0.77
CA PRO A 187 32.49 22.22 -1.83
C PRO A 187 31.55 21.15 -1.24
N PRO A 188 30.46 20.79 -1.93
CA PRO A 188 29.46 19.86 -1.39
C PRO A 188 30.11 18.50 -1.07
N PRO A 189 29.76 17.87 0.06
CA PRO A 189 30.36 16.60 0.44
C PRO A 189 30.05 15.55 -0.63
N LYS A 190 31.09 14.84 -1.10
CA LYS A 190 30.93 13.71 -2.02
C LYS A 190 29.91 12.73 -1.43
N LYS A 191 28.81 12.49 -2.16
CA LYS A 191 27.77 11.53 -1.76
C LYS A 191 28.43 10.20 -1.42
N LYS A 192 28.31 9.74 -0.17
CA LYS A 192 28.68 8.37 0.19
C LYS A 192 27.92 7.42 -0.75
N ARG A 193 28.63 6.49 -1.39
CA ARG A 193 28.04 5.43 -2.21
C ARG A 193 26.91 4.79 -1.42
N ALA A 194 25.74 4.64 -2.05
CA ALA A 194 24.59 4.00 -1.42
C ALA A 194 25.01 2.65 -0.84
N SER A 195 24.80 2.47 0.46
CA SER A 195 25.08 1.24 1.20
C SER A 195 24.05 0.15 0.86
N GLY A 196 23.96 -0.21 -0.40
CA GLY A 196 23.18 -1.36 -0.86
C GLY A 196 24.05 -2.61 -0.81
N GLY A 197 24.40 -3.10 0.38
CA GLY A 197 25.04 -4.42 0.52
C GLY A 197 24.14 -5.54 -0.05
N PRO A 198 24.60 -6.81 -0.05
CA PRO A 198 23.87 -7.96 -0.57
C PRO A 198 22.41 -8.03 -0.07
N VAL A 199 22.19 -7.67 1.19
CA VAL A 199 20.86 -7.58 1.83
C VAL A 199 19.96 -6.53 1.17
N GLY A 200 20.49 -5.34 0.85
CA GLY A 200 19.74 -4.28 0.18
C GLY A 200 19.36 -4.65 -1.25
N ARG A 201 20.25 -5.37 -1.96
CA ARG A 201 19.97 -5.89 -3.30
C ARG A 201 18.88 -6.97 -3.26
N ARG A 202 18.95 -7.92 -2.30
CA ARG A 202 17.91 -8.94 -2.10
C ARG A 202 16.56 -8.31 -1.76
N ARG A 203 16.50 -7.36 -0.81
CA ARG A 203 15.26 -6.63 -0.49
C ARG A 203 14.66 -5.91 -1.69
N LYS A 204 15.49 -5.29 -2.52
CA LYS A 204 15.03 -4.61 -3.74
C LYS A 204 14.50 -5.59 -4.79
N VAL A 205 15.11 -6.76 -4.94
CA VAL A 205 14.60 -7.83 -5.81
C VAL A 205 13.25 -8.32 -5.30
N GLN A 206 13.15 -8.64 -4.00
CA GLN A 206 11.91 -9.10 -3.39
C GLN A 206 10.79 -8.06 -3.52
N SER A 207 11.07 -6.78 -3.23
CA SER A 207 10.10 -5.69 -3.45
C SER A 207 9.63 -5.59 -4.91
N LYS A 208 10.52 -5.80 -5.89
CA LYS A 208 10.11 -5.80 -7.30
C LYS A 208 9.19 -6.95 -7.66
N ILE A 209 9.39 -8.13 -7.08
CA ILE A 209 8.53 -9.31 -7.30
C ILE A 209 7.14 -9.03 -6.75
N LEU A 210 7.03 -8.54 -5.50
CA LEU A 210 5.75 -8.14 -4.91
C LEU A 210 5.03 -7.04 -5.69
N ASP A 211 5.79 -6.09 -6.22
CA ASP A 211 5.27 -5.03 -7.07
C ASP A 211 4.85 -5.54 -8.48
N GLY A 212 5.07 -6.83 -8.81
CA GLY A 212 4.88 -7.38 -10.15
C GLY A 212 5.78 -6.73 -11.22
N THR A 213 6.86 -6.08 -10.78
CA THR A 213 7.82 -5.36 -11.67
C THR A 213 9.14 -6.09 -11.83
N TYR A 214 9.24 -7.30 -11.26
CA TYR A 214 10.36 -8.16 -11.50
C TYR A 214 10.32 -8.67 -12.94
N VAL A 215 11.46 -8.66 -13.60
CA VAL A 215 11.63 -9.18 -14.96
C VAL A 215 12.72 -10.24 -14.86
N ASN A 216 12.43 -11.43 -15.35
CA ASN A 216 13.40 -12.51 -15.41
C ASN A 216 14.48 -12.13 -16.44
N GLY A 217 15.75 -12.16 -16.01
CA GLY A 217 16.90 -11.81 -16.84
C GLY A 217 17.25 -10.32 -16.85
N ALA A 218 18.06 -9.91 -17.84
CA ALA A 218 18.49 -8.52 -17.98
C ALA A 218 17.32 -7.62 -18.42
N GLN A 219 17.30 -6.37 -17.94
CA GLN A 219 16.36 -5.38 -18.48
C GLN A 219 16.67 -5.11 -19.95
N SER A 220 15.64 -4.97 -20.77
CA SER A 220 15.82 -4.59 -22.17
C SER A 220 16.51 -3.22 -22.26
N LEU A 221 17.26 -3.01 -23.35
CA LEU A 221 17.90 -1.72 -23.63
C LEU A 221 16.87 -0.58 -23.61
N LEU A 222 15.69 -0.80 -24.18
CA LEU A 222 14.57 0.16 -24.12
C LEU A 222 14.23 0.55 -22.67
N GLN A 223 14.11 -0.42 -21.76
CA GLN A 223 13.78 -0.14 -20.37
C GLN A 223 14.90 0.62 -19.64
N LEU A 224 16.16 0.33 -19.97
CA LEU A 224 17.31 1.08 -19.47
C LEU A 224 17.30 2.52 -19.97
N CYS A 225 17.03 2.75 -21.26
CA CYS A 225 16.90 4.09 -21.84
C CYS A 225 15.77 4.89 -21.18
N ILE A 226 14.58 4.31 -21.02
CA ILE A 226 13.47 4.95 -20.29
C ILE A 226 13.89 5.31 -18.86
N ASN A 227 14.56 4.40 -18.15
CA ASN A 227 15.02 4.66 -16.80
C ASN A 227 16.03 5.81 -16.72
N THR A 228 16.91 5.95 -17.72
CA THR A 228 17.89 7.04 -17.83
C THR A 228 17.22 8.36 -18.18
N LEU A 229 16.29 8.37 -19.14
CA LEU A 229 15.49 9.54 -19.48
C LEU A 229 14.74 10.05 -18.25
N VAL A 230 14.01 9.19 -17.55
CA VAL A 230 13.23 9.59 -16.36
C VAL A 230 14.11 10.14 -15.24
N LYS A 231 15.35 9.65 -15.09
CA LYS A 231 16.29 10.20 -14.10
C LYS A 231 16.73 11.63 -14.42
N ASN A 232 16.72 11.99 -15.70
CA ASN A 232 17.19 13.27 -16.22
C ASN A 232 16.07 14.05 -16.91
N ILE A 233 14.80 13.80 -16.55
CA ILE A 233 13.64 14.34 -17.28
C ILE A 233 13.63 15.86 -17.33
N GLN A 234 14.26 16.52 -16.35
CA GLN A 234 14.38 17.97 -16.27
C GLN A 234 15.26 18.57 -17.39
N LEU A 235 16.03 17.74 -18.08
CA LEU A 235 16.85 18.14 -19.23
C LEU A 235 16.15 17.87 -20.56
N ALA A 236 14.94 17.30 -20.55
CA ALA A 236 14.20 16.98 -21.76
C ALA A 236 13.23 18.13 -22.09
N ASP A 237 13.41 18.75 -23.24
CA ASP A 237 12.48 19.76 -23.77
C ASP A 237 11.34 19.12 -24.59
N ASP A 238 11.64 18.01 -25.26
CA ASP A 238 10.69 17.21 -26.05
C ASP A 238 11.06 15.72 -26.01
N LEU A 239 10.06 14.86 -26.21
CA LEU A 239 10.25 13.41 -26.36
C LEU A 239 10.53 12.99 -27.80
N GLY A 240 10.39 13.89 -28.78
CA GLY A 240 10.53 13.58 -30.20
C GLY A 240 9.46 12.59 -30.67
N ASP A 241 9.70 11.94 -31.81
CA ASP A 241 8.77 11.02 -32.45
C ASP A 241 8.88 9.59 -31.90
N LEU A 242 8.63 9.44 -30.60
CA LEU A 242 8.57 8.13 -29.96
C LEU A 242 7.25 7.41 -30.24
N PRO A 243 7.27 6.08 -30.44
CA PRO A 243 6.05 5.30 -30.56
C PRO A 243 5.14 5.43 -29.34
N ARG A 244 3.82 5.46 -29.55
CA ARG A 244 2.82 5.59 -28.48
C ARG A 244 3.03 4.62 -27.30
N PRO A 245 3.33 3.32 -27.51
CA PRO A 245 3.58 2.41 -26.39
C PRO A 245 4.80 2.77 -25.54
N VAL A 246 5.78 3.47 -26.10
CA VAL A 246 6.97 3.94 -25.39
C VAL A 246 6.64 5.19 -24.58
N ILE A 247 5.90 6.14 -25.16
CA ILE A 247 5.41 7.34 -24.46
C ILE A 247 4.58 6.94 -23.23
N ASP A 248 3.65 5.98 -23.39
CA ASP A 248 2.83 5.47 -22.29
C ASP A 248 3.68 4.86 -21.16
N LYS A 249 4.74 4.10 -21.50
CA LYS A 249 5.68 3.55 -20.52
C LYS A 249 6.44 4.66 -19.78
N ILE A 250 6.90 5.69 -20.48
CA ILE A 250 7.59 6.84 -19.86
C ILE A 250 6.64 7.54 -18.88
N ALA A 251 5.40 7.84 -19.29
CA ALA A 251 4.39 8.46 -18.44
C ALA A 251 4.12 7.64 -17.18
N ARG A 252 3.96 6.31 -17.29
CA ARG A 252 3.81 5.41 -16.13
C ARG A 252 4.99 5.47 -15.17
N VAL A 253 6.22 5.44 -15.69
CA VAL A 253 7.43 5.43 -14.85
C VAL A 253 7.61 6.79 -14.15
N LEU A 254 7.33 7.90 -14.83
CA LEU A 254 7.33 9.24 -14.22
C LEU A 254 6.30 9.34 -13.09
N SER A 255 5.07 8.91 -13.34
CA SER A 255 4.02 8.92 -12.32
C SER A 255 4.35 8.00 -11.14
N LYS A 256 4.90 6.79 -11.37
CA LYS A 256 5.35 5.91 -10.27
C LYS A 256 6.43 6.57 -9.39
N ARG A 257 7.22 7.49 -9.95
CA ARG A 257 8.22 8.29 -9.22
C ARG A 257 7.71 9.64 -8.73
N ARG A 258 6.42 9.95 -8.92
CA ARG A 258 5.78 11.24 -8.60
C ARG A 258 6.50 12.44 -9.23
N LEU A 259 6.97 12.26 -10.47
CA LEU A 259 7.70 13.28 -11.24
C LEU A 259 6.82 13.99 -12.27
N LEU A 260 5.54 13.66 -12.37
CA LEU A 260 4.62 14.39 -13.25
C LEU A 260 4.16 15.68 -12.56
N ASP A 261 4.37 16.81 -13.23
CA ASP A 261 4.06 18.18 -12.80
C ASP A 261 3.77 19.06 -14.03
N SER A 262 3.55 20.37 -13.83
CA SER A 262 3.24 21.32 -14.91
C SER A 262 4.29 21.33 -16.03
N GLY A 263 5.58 21.23 -15.69
CA GLY A 263 6.67 21.25 -16.68
C GLY A 263 6.69 19.96 -17.49
N THR A 264 6.73 18.82 -16.80
CA THR A 264 6.80 17.49 -17.44
C THR A 264 5.51 17.09 -18.16
N LEU A 265 4.36 17.67 -17.83
CA LEU A 265 3.10 17.46 -18.56
C LEU A 265 3.23 17.86 -20.03
N LYS A 266 3.96 18.94 -20.33
CA LYS A 266 4.13 19.49 -21.69
C LYS A 266 4.76 18.47 -22.64
N LEU A 267 5.63 17.60 -22.13
CA LEU A 267 6.27 16.52 -22.89
C LEU A 267 5.27 15.52 -23.50
N PHE A 268 4.05 15.47 -22.97
CA PHE A 268 3.00 14.55 -23.41
C PHE A 268 1.90 15.25 -24.22
N MET A 269 1.94 16.58 -24.34
CA MET A 269 0.92 17.37 -25.03
C MET A 269 1.37 17.72 -26.44
N LYS A 270 0.87 16.98 -27.43
CA LYS A 270 1.10 17.27 -28.85
C LYS A 270 -0.20 17.71 -29.54
N PRO A 271 -0.21 18.76 -30.38
CA PRO A 271 -1.43 19.21 -31.05
C PRO A 271 -2.09 18.17 -31.96
N SER A 272 -1.29 17.25 -32.51
CA SER A 272 -1.75 16.15 -33.37
C SER A 272 -2.21 14.90 -32.60
N ALA A 273 -1.97 14.84 -31.28
CA ALA A 273 -2.30 13.65 -30.50
C ALA A 273 -3.77 13.63 -30.10
N GLU A 274 -4.39 12.44 -30.25
CA GLU A 274 -5.79 12.20 -29.93
C GLU A 274 -6.00 11.60 -28.53
N GLU A 275 -4.92 11.29 -27.82
CA GLU A 275 -4.98 10.66 -26.50
C GLU A 275 -3.94 11.24 -25.54
N LEU A 276 -4.35 11.39 -24.28
CA LEU A 276 -3.47 11.79 -23.19
C LEU A 276 -3.78 10.97 -21.94
N PHE A 277 -2.76 10.29 -21.41
CA PHE A 277 -2.87 9.46 -20.21
C PHE A 277 -1.97 9.99 -19.10
N VAL A 278 -2.59 10.64 -18.13
CA VAL A 278 -1.98 11.10 -16.89
C VAL A 278 -2.18 10.04 -15.80
N TYR A 279 -1.08 9.42 -15.38
CA TYR A 279 -1.09 8.31 -14.41
C TYR A 279 -1.01 8.77 -12.94
N ASP A 280 -0.61 10.01 -12.68
CA ASP A 280 -0.64 10.67 -11.38
C ASP A 280 -0.66 12.20 -11.57
N GLY A 281 -1.84 12.79 -11.52
CA GLY A 281 -2.07 14.22 -11.69
C GLY A 281 -2.09 15.01 -10.37
N ALA A 282 -1.64 14.43 -9.26
CA ALA A 282 -1.76 15.06 -7.94
C ALA A 282 -1.04 16.41 -7.81
N LYS A 283 -0.04 16.66 -8.65
CA LYS A 283 0.72 17.92 -8.70
C LYS A 283 0.23 18.91 -9.77
N LEU A 284 -0.80 18.56 -10.54
CA LEU A 284 -1.32 19.43 -11.60
C LEU A 284 -2.36 20.39 -11.03
N SER A 285 -2.30 21.64 -11.45
CA SER A 285 -3.29 22.68 -11.15
C SER A 285 -4.46 22.65 -12.14
N SER A 286 -5.54 23.38 -11.85
CA SER A 286 -6.66 23.53 -12.80
C SER A 286 -6.22 24.22 -14.09
N SER A 287 -5.26 25.15 -14.05
CA SER A 287 -4.72 25.79 -15.26
C SER A 287 -3.91 24.81 -16.11
N ASP A 288 -3.13 23.91 -15.49
CA ASP A 288 -2.42 22.86 -16.22
C ASP A 288 -3.42 21.94 -16.93
N LEU A 289 -4.51 21.58 -16.26
CA LEU A 289 -5.57 20.75 -16.84
C LEU A 289 -6.32 21.45 -17.98
N ILE A 290 -6.59 22.75 -17.85
CA ILE A 290 -7.17 23.57 -18.92
C ILE A 290 -6.23 23.64 -20.13
N SER A 291 -4.91 23.74 -19.89
CA SER A 291 -3.91 23.81 -20.97
C SER A 291 -3.90 22.57 -21.87
N ILE A 292 -4.33 21.40 -21.36
CA ILE A 292 -4.50 20.18 -22.17
C ILE A 292 -5.47 20.47 -23.33
N PHE A 293 -6.61 21.07 -23.03
CA PHE A 293 -7.64 21.36 -24.03
C PHE A 293 -7.28 22.55 -24.94
N GLN A 294 -6.33 23.40 -24.52
CA GLN A 294 -5.77 24.47 -25.35
C GLN A 294 -4.78 23.93 -26.38
N ILE A 295 -3.92 23.00 -25.96
CA ILE A 295 -2.81 22.51 -26.77
C ILE A 295 -3.23 21.32 -27.63
N MET A 296 -4.22 20.53 -27.21
CA MET A 296 -4.65 19.29 -27.88
C MET A 296 -6.09 19.38 -28.44
N PRO A 297 -6.31 20.10 -29.55
CA PRO A 297 -7.66 20.31 -30.11
C PRO A 297 -8.29 19.06 -30.75
N ARG A 298 -7.52 17.98 -30.96
CA ARG A 298 -7.99 16.70 -31.54
C ARG A 298 -8.17 15.60 -30.50
N LEU A 299 -8.17 15.95 -29.21
CA LEU A 299 -8.24 15.00 -28.12
C LEU A 299 -9.55 14.22 -28.15
N LYS A 300 -9.46 12.89 -28.20
CA LYS A 300 -10.59 11.95 -28.16
C LYS A 300 -10.59 11.09 -26.90
N ARG A 301 -9.41 10.80 -26.33
CA ARG A 301 -9.27 9.91 -25.16
C ARG A 301 -8.48 10.60 -24.06
N LEU A 302 -9.17 10.94 -22.98
CA LEU A 302 -8.55 11.55 -21.81
C LEU A 302 -8.62 10.61 -20.62
N ARG A 303 -7.46 10.35 -20.02
CA ARG A 303 -7.36 9.64 -18.75
C ARG A 303 -6.53 10.42 -17.77
N ILE A 304 -7.09 10.73 -16.60
CA ILE A 304 -6.38 11.41 -15.53
C ILE A 304 -6.62 10.67 -14.21
N ARG A 305 -5.52 10.19 -13.62
CA ARG A 305 -5.50 9.63 -12.26
C ARG A 305 -5.08 10.70 -11.26
N ASN A 306 -5.54 10.58 -10.02
CA ASN A 306 -5.32 11.58 -8.96
C ASN A 306 -5.62 13.02 -9.44
N ALA A 307 -6.77 13.18 -10.11
CA ALA A 307 -7.22 14.42 -10.74
C ALA A 307 -7.78 15.40 -9.70
N ILE A 308 -7.04 15.66 -8.62
CA ILE A 308 -7.52 16.38 -7.42
C ILE A 308 -7.98 17.81 -7.77
N GLN A 309 -7.30 18.46 -8.73
CA GLN A 309 -7.61 19.81 -9.19
C GLN A 309 -8.51 19.85 -10.45
N PHE A 310 -9.09 18.71 -10.84
CA PHE A 310 -10.10 18.66 -11.89
C PHE A 310 -11.43 19.09 -11.26
N LYS A 311 -11.76 20.37 -11.44
CA LYS A 311 -12.92 21.07 -10.85
C LYS A 311 -13.91 21.47 -11.94
N ASP A 312 -15.05 22.01 -11.54
CA ASP A 312 -16.05 22.58 -12.45
C ASP A 312 -15.47 23.54 -13.50
N VAL A 313 -14.55 24.43 -13.11
CA VAL A 313 -13.90 25.35 -14.07
C VAL A 313 -13.17 24.62 -15.22
N VAL A 314 -12.64 23.43 -14.97
CA VAL A 314 -11.99 22.60 -15.99
C VAL A 314 -13.05 21.97 -16.90
N VAL A 315 -14.17 21.52 -16.33
CA VAL A 315 -15.32 20.99 -17.08
C VAL A 315 -15.96 22.08 -17.95
N ASP A 316 -16.21 23.26 -17.40
CA ASP A 316 -16.76 24.41 -18.13
C ASP A 316 -15.83 24.84 -19.26
N TYR A 317 -14.52 24.83 -19.03
CA TYR A 317 -13.56 25.10 -20.10
C TYR A 317 -13.65 24.05 -21.22
N LEU A 318 -13.67 22.75 -20.88
CA LEU A 318 -13.87 21.67 -21.85
C LEU A 318 -15.18 21.82 -22.62
N LEU A 319 -16.27 22.19 -21.93
CA LEU A 319 -17.56 22.45 -22.55
C LEU A 319 -17.52 23.64 -23.54
N SER A 320 -16.70 24.65 -23.28
CA SER A 320 -16.51 25.79 -24.19
C SER A 320 -15.73 25.46 -25.47
N ARG A 321 -15.21 24.23 -25.61
CA ARG A 321 -14.45 23.79 -26.80
C ARG A 321 -15.34 22.96 -27.71
N ASP A 322 -15.86 23.59 -28.77
CA ASP A 322 -16.74 22.93 -29.73
C ASP A 322 -16.04 21.82 -30.54
N ASN A 323 -14.72 21.92 -30.71
CA ASN A 323 -13.92 20.98 -31.49
C ASN A 323 -13.44 19.73 -30.70
N ILE A 324 -13.75 19.64 -29.40
CA ILE A 324 -13.33 18.52 -28.56
C ILE A 324 -14.55 17.71 -28.14
N ASP A 325 -14.72 16.55 -28.77
CA ASP A 325 -15.71 15.55 -28.39
C ASP A 325 -14.99 14.27 -27.98
N LEU A 326 -15.01 13.99 -26.67
CA LEU A 326 -14.30 12.86 -26.11
C LEU A 326 -15.06 11.56 -26.36
N GLU A 327 -14.40 10.60 -27.02
CA GLU A 327 -14.86 9.22 -27.11
C GLU A 327 -14.61 8.45 -25.80
N SER A 328 -13.60 8.84 -25.03
CA SER A 328 -13.24 8.21 -23.76
C SER A 328 -12.87 9.24 -22.70
N LEU A 329 -13.59 9.20 -21.57
CA LEU A 329 -13.29 9.98 -20.39
C LEU A 329 -13.06 9.04 -19.20
N SER A 330 -11.87 9.10 -18.61
CA SER A 330 -11.53 8.34 -17.41
C SER A 330 -10.90 9.24 -16.37
N VAL A 331 -11.65 9.55 -15.31
CA VAL A 331 -11.19 10.41 -14.23
C VAL A 331 -11.19 9.67 -12.90
N HIS A 332 -10.20 9.97 -12.06
CA HIS A 332 -10.06 9.38 -10.74
C HIS A 332 -9.71 10.44 -9.72
N GLY A 333 -10.45 10.51 -8.61
CA GLY A 333 -10.20 11.49 -7.55
C GLY A 333 -10.61 12.90 -7.94
N ALA A 334 -11.51 13.05 -8.91
CA ALA A 334 -12.07 14.33 -9.34
C ALA A 334 -13.22 14.76 -8.41
N ASN A 335 -12.93 14.83 -7.10
CA ASN A 335 -13.91 15.09 -6.03
C ASN A 335 -14.48 16.50 -6.03
N LEU A 336 -13.97 17.39 -6.89
CA LEU A 336 -14.39 18.80 -6.96
C LEU A 336 -15.20 19.10 -8.24
N VAL A 337 -15.59 18.06 -8.98
CA VAL A 337 -16.58 18.18 -10.05
C VAL A 337 -17.94 17.96 -9.42
N THR A 338 -18.79 18.97 -9.44
CA THR A 338 -20.15 18.90 -8.90
C THR A 338 -21.05 17.98 -9.72
N GLU A 339 -22.19 17.59 -9.15
CA GLU A 339 -23.16 16.78 -9.87
C GLU A 339 -23.70 17.55 -11.08
N GLU A 340 -23.98 18.83 -10.90
CA GLU A 340 -24.47 19.73 -11.95
C GLU A 340 -23.48 19.80 -13.12
N ALA A 341 -22.17 19.90 -12.83
CA ALA A 341 -21.13 19.89 -13.86
C ALA A 341 -21.06 18.53 -14.60
N TRP A 342 -21.19 17.40 -13.88
CA TRP A 342 -21.28 16.08 -14.51
C TRP A 342 -22.48 15.96 -15.44
N GLN A 343 -23.66 16.35 -14.97
CA GLN A 343 -24.90 16.28 -15.74
C GLN A 343 -24.85 17.20 -16.96
N LYS A 344 -24.30 18.42 -16.82
CA LYS A 344 -24.07 19.38 -17.90
C LYS A 344 -23.13 18.81 -18.96
N TYR A 345 -22.00 18.23 -18.54
CA TYR A 345 -21.05 17.59 -19.44
C TYR A 345 -21.69 16.45 -20.23
N LEU A 346 -22.35 15.52 -19.54
CA LEU A 346 -23.01 14.38 -20.18
C LEU A 346 -24.10 14.85 -21.16
N THR A 347 -24.92 15.81 -20.77
CA THR A 347 -26.01 16.30 -21.63
C THR A 347 -25.50 16.96 -22.90
N LEU A 348 -24.44 17.77 -22.80
CA LEU A 348 -23.92 18.55 -23.94
C LEU A 348 -22.95 17.76 -24.83
N LYS A 349 -22.10 16.90 -24.25
CA LYS A 349 -21.01 16.22 -24.97
C LYS A 349 -21.05 14.69 -24.88
N GLY A 350 -21.99 14.12 -24.15
CA GLY A 350 -22.04 12.67 -23.86
C GLY A 350 -22.36 11.78 -25.06
N GLN A 351 -22.97 12.29 -26.13
CA GLN A 351 -23.36 11.49 -27.30
C GLN A 351 -22.15 10.83 -28.00
N SER A 352 -20.99 11.47 -27.92
CA SER A 352 -19.73 10.96 -28.49
C SER A 352 -19.05 9.89 -27.62
N LEU A 353 -19.44 9.75 -26.35
CA LEU A 353 -18.77 8.87 -25.40
C LEU A 353 -19.04 7.40 -25.71
N LYS A 354 -17.97 6.66 -25.92
CA LYS A 354 -17.94 5.19 -25.97
C LYS A 354 -17.45 4.58 -24.67
N GLU A 355 -16.64 5.33 -23.91
CA GLU A 355 -16.09 4.89 -22.64
C GLU A 355 -16.19 5.97 -21.56
N LEU A 356 -16.79 5.62 -20.43
CA LEU A 356 -16.83 6.45 -19.23
C LEU A 356 -16.34 5.65 -18.03
N LYS A 357 -15.30 6.16 -17.36
CA LYS A 357 -14.74 5.55 -16.15
C LYS A 357 -14.63 6.59 -15.04
N VAL A 358 -15.39 6.38 -13.97
CA VAL A 358 -15.48 7.31 -12.84
C VAL A 358 -15.03 6.59 -11.58
N TYR A 359 -13.89 7.00 -11.03
CA TYR A 359 -13.30 6.40 -9.84
C TYR A 359 -13.18 7.43 -8.73
N TYR A 360 -13.60 7.08 -7.51
CA TYR A 360 -13.42 7.90 -6.32
C TYR A 360 -13.82 9.36 -6.59
N THR A 361 -15.08 9.60 -6.98
CA THR A 361 -15.65 10.97 -7.04
C THR A 361 -16.61 11.23 -5.87
N ASP A 362 -16.56 10.36 -4.86
CA ASP A 362 -17.25 10.41 -3.58
C ASP A 362 -18.74 10.78 -3.69
N ASN A 363 -19.06 12.06 -3.47
CA ASN A 363 -20.42 12.55 -3.30
C ASN A 363 -21.06 13.12 -4.57
N HIS A 364 -20.30 13.29 -5.65
CA HIS A 364 -20.72 14.13 -6.77
C HIS A 364 -21.13 13.38 -8.04
N PHE A 365 -20.96 12.06 -8.07
CA PHE A 365 -21.54 11.20 -9.09
C PHE A 365 -22.62 10.32 -8.44
N ARG A 366 -23.89 10.50 -8.81
CA ARG A 366 -25.05 9.98 -8.06
C ARG A 366 -26.03 9.24 -8.97
N ASN A 367 -27.11 8.73 -8.38
CA ASN A 367 -28.17 8.00 -9.10
C ASN A 367 -28.83 8.83 -10.22
N ASP A 368 -29.01 10.14 -10.04
CA ASP A 368 -29.60 10.99 -11.09
C ASP A 368 -28.66 11.13 -12.29
N THR A 369 -27.35 11.25 -12.05
CA THR A 369 -26.33 11.17 -13.11
C THR A 369 -26.38 9.81 -13.84
N MET A 370 -26.56 8.71 -13.11
CA MET A 370 -26.69 7.36 -13.70
C MET A 370 -27.93 7.24 -14.60
N LYS A 371 -29.06 7.80 -14.17
CA LYS A 371 -30.32 7.79 -14.92
C LYS A 371 -30.22 8.57 -16.23
N LEU A 372 -29.42 9.64 -16.27
CA LEU A 372 -29.18 10.44 -17.47
C LEU A 372 -28.37 9.70 -18.53
N LEU A 373 -27.55 8.70 -18.17
CA LEU A 373 -26.67 8.01 -19.12
C LEU A 373 -27.44 7.42 -20.31
N LYS A 374 -28.66 6.92 -20.10
CA LYS A 374 -29.46 6.31 -21.16
C LYS A 374 -29.80 7.28 -22.30
N THR A 375 -29.99 8.56 -22.00
CA THR A 375 -30.33 9.60 -23.00
C THR A 375 -29.11 10.39 -23.42
N ALA A 376 -28.20 10.65 -22.49
CA ALA A 376 -27.05 11.51 -22.69
C ALA A 376 -25.85 10.79 -23.33
N ALA A 377 -25.68 9.49 -23.08
CA ALA A 377 -24.57 8.69 -23.59
C ALA A 377 -25.02 7.25 -23.97
N PRO A 378 -25.98 7.09 -24.90
CA PRO A 378 -26.56 5.80 -25.26
C PRO A 378 -25.54 4.84 -25.91
N SER A 379 -24.52 5.37 -26.58
CA SER A 379 -23.48 4.62 -27.31
C SER A 379 -22.35 4.07 -26.43
N LEU A 380 -22.53 4.08 -25.10
CA LEU A 380 -21.51 3.61 -24.16
C LEU A 380 -21.28 2.10 -24.31
N THR A 381 -20.06 1.75 -24.71
CA THR A 381 -19.60 0.36 -24.81
C THR A 381 -18.83 -0.08 -23.55
N ARG A 382 -18.25 0.86 -22.80
CA ARG A 382 -17.53 0.58 -21.55
C ARG A 382 -17.90 1.57 -20.46
N PHE A 383 -18.37 1.04 -19.34
CA PHE A 383 -18.69 1.79 -18.15
C PHE A 383 -18.00 1.21 -16.93
N LYS A 384 -17.31 2.06 -16.16
CA LYS A 384 -16.70 1.68 -14.88
C LYS A 384 -17.03 2.68 -13.80
N LEU A 385 -17.50 2.18 -12.66
CA LEU A 385 -17.88 2.99 -11.52
C LEU A 385 -17.31 2.39 -10.23
N TYR A 386 -16.40 3.13 -9.59
CA TYR A 386 -15.62 2.66 -8.45
C TYR A 386 -15.69 3.68 -7.32
N HIS A 387 -16.07 3.24 -6.12
CA HIS A 387 -16.06 4.05 -4.91
C HIS A 387 -16.80 5.40 -5.05
N ASN A 388 -18.05 5.34 -5.53
CA ASN A 388 -18.94 6.50 -5.58
C ASN A 388 -20.03 6.32 -4.53
N GLN A 389 -19.93 7.06 -3.42
CA GLN A 389 -20.65 6.81 -2.18
C GLN A 389 -22.16 7.05 -2.30
N LYS A 390 -22.57 7.85 -3.29
CA LYS A 390 -23.97 8.23 -3.51
C LYS A 390 -24.68 7.40 -4.58
N VAL A 391 -24.02 6.40 -5.17
CA VAL A 391 -24.66 5.42 -6.06
C VAL A 391 -25.03 4.16 -5.30
N ASP A 392 -26.27 3.70 -5.47
CA ASP A 392 -26.80 2.43 -4.96
C ASP A 392 -27.56 1.66 -6.04
N GLY A 393 -28.33 0.64 -5.64
CA GLY A 393 -29.10 -0.22 -6.54
C GLY A 393 -30.03 0.56 -7.47
N GLU A 394 -30.56 1.71 -7.03
CA GLU A 394 -31.44 2.56 -7.84
C GLU A 394 -30.69 3.24 -8.98
N GLY A 395 -29.40 3.56 -8.82
CA GLY A 395 -28.57 4.04 -9.91
C GLY A 395 -28.06 2.90 -10.78
N VAL A 396 -27.66 1.78 -10.17
CA VAL A 396 -27.11 0.62 -10.88
C VAL A 396 -28.13 -0.02 -11.81
N LYS A 397 -29.41 -0.09 -11.44
CA LYS A 397 -30.47 -0.65 -12.30
C LYS A 397 -30.61 0.07 -13.65
N GLU A 398 -30.24 1.35 -13.72
CA GLU A 398 -30.34 2.14 -14.95
C GLU A 398 -29.37 1.64 -16.03
N LEU A 399 -28.32 0.91 -15.65
CA LEU A 399 -27.38 0.29 -16.58
C LEU A 399 -28.04 -0.76 -17.48
N ALA A 400 -29.20 -1.32 -17.08
CA ALA A 400 -29.98 -2.21 -17.93
C ALA A 400 -30.46 -1.52 -19.21
N ASN A 401 -30.47 -0.19 -19.28
CA ASN A 401 -30.89 0.58 -20.44
C ASN A 401 -29.77 0.82 -21.47
N LEU A 402 -28.51 0.56 -21.12
CA LEU A 402 -27.34 0.80 -22.00
C LEU A 402 -27.09 -0.43 -22.88
N LYS A 403 -27.83 -0.55 -23.98
CA LYS A 403 -27.87 -1.78 -24.81
C LYS A 403 -26.55 -2.12 -25.51
N GLU A 404 -25.75 -1.10 -25.81
CA GLU A 404 -24.43 -1.27 -26.46
C GLU A 404 -23.30 -1.64 -25.49
N LEU A 405 -23.61 -1.80 -24.21
CA LEU A 405 -22.59 -2.00 -23.19
C LEU A 405 -21.94 -3.39 -23.31
N GLN A 406 -20.63 -3.41 -23.55
CA GLN A 406 -19.83 -4.63 -23.67
C GLN A 406 -18.94 -4.85 -22.45
N HIS A 407 -18.60 -3.79 -21.71
CA HIS A 407 -17.67 -3.86 -20.61
C HIS A 407 -18.18 -3.11 -19.38
N LEU A 408 -18.64 -3.86 -18.40
CA LEU A 408 -19.16 -3.34 -17.14
C LEU A 408 -18.21 -3.64 -15.99
N SER A 409 -17.93 -2.65 -15.15
CA SER A 409 -17.23 -2.89 -13.87
C SER A 409 -17.77 -2.00 -12.76
N ILE A 410 -18.26 -2.61 -11.70
CA ILE A 410 -18.87 -1.96 -10.54
C ILE A 410 -18.12 -2.37 -9.27
N ASP A 411 -17.80 -1.37 -8.45
CA ASP A 411 -17.19 -1.49 -7.14
C ASP A 411 -17.76 -0.35 -6.27
N LEU A 412 -18.69 -0.68 -5.37
CA LEU A 412 -19.46 0.30 -4.61
C LEU A 412 -19.36 0.02 -3.11
N HIS A 413 -19.45 1.10 -2.33
CA HIS A 413 -19.56 0.99 -0.87
C HIS A 413 -20.94 0.51 -0.42
N LYS A 414 -21.99 0.97 -1.12
CA LYS A 414 -23.36 0.57 -0.83
C LYS A 414 -23.62 -0.80 -1.44
N ARG A 415 -24.23 -1.67 -0.64
CA ARG A 415 -24.63 -3.01 -1.09
C ARG A 415 -25.72 -2.89 -2.14
N VAL A 416 -25.64 -3.75 -3.16
CA VAL A 416 -26.62 -3.82 -4.25
C VAL A 416 -27.10 -5.26 -4.31
N HIS A 417 -28.41 -5.43 -4.22
CA HIS A 417 -29.05 -6.73 -4.16
C HIS A 417 -28.95 -7.48 -5.50
N SER A 418 -28.98 -8.81 -5.47
CA SER A 418 -28.77 -9.70 -6.62
C SER A 418 -29.74 -9.45 -7.77
N ASP A 419 -31.01 -9.18 -7.47
CA ASP A 419 -32.08 -8.95 -8.45
C ASP A 419 -31.76 -7.83 -9.46
N ILE A 420 -31.07 -6.78 -9.00
CA ILE A 420 -30.64 -5.67 -9.85
C ILE A 420 -29.60 -6.15 -10.87
N TYR A 421 -28.61 -6.94 -10.44
CA TYR A 421 -27.61 -7.50 -11.34
C TYR A 421 -28.21 -8.54 -12.29
N VAL A 422 -29.13 -9.38 -11.80
CA VAL A 422 -29.90 -10.31 -12.64
C VAL A 422 -30.65 -9.54 -13.74
N ARG A 423 -31.31 -8.43 -13.40
CA ARG A 423 -32.01 -7.58 -14.38
C ARG A 423 -31.05 -7.02 -15.42
N ILE A 424 -29.88 -6.55 -15.02
CA ILE A 424 -28.86 -6.03 -15.95
C ILE A 424 -28.37 -7.16 -16.88
N ILE A 425 -28.01 -8.31 -16.32
CA ILE A 425 -27.48 -9.45 -17.09
C ILE A 425 -28.53 -9.97 -18.08
N LYS A 426 -29.80 -10.08 -17.68
CA LYS A 426 -30.88 -10.44 -18.61
C LYS A 426 -31.07 -9.41 -19.73
N SER A 427 -30.78 -8.14 -19.45
CA SER A 427 -31.00 -7.03 -20.39
C SER A 427 -29.88 -6.85 -21.41
N ILE A 428 -28.62 -7.02 -21.00
CA ILE A 428 -27.43 -6.71 -21.83
C ILE A 428 -26.40 -7.85 -21.88
N GLY A 429 -26.66 -8.99 -21.24
CA GLY A 429 -25.69 -10.07 -21.04
C GLY A 429 -25.16 -10.69 -22.33
N THR A 430 -25.93 -10.67 -23.41
CA THR A 430 -25.53 -11.18 -24.73
C THR A 430 -24.38 -10.37 -25.34
N ASN A 431 -24.31 -9.07 -25.04
CA ASN A 431 -23.28 -8.15 -25.54
C ASN A 431 -22.06 -8.07 -24.62
N LEU A 432 -22.17 -8.53 -23.37
CA LEU A 432 -21.11 -8.40 -22.38
C LEU A 432 -19.91 -9.29 -22.71
N LYS A 433 -18.75 -8.64 -22.89
CA LYS A 433 -17.41 -9.24 -22.96
C LYS A 433 -16.66 -9.17 -21.64
N THR A 434 -17.03 -8.22 -20.78
CA THR A 434 -16.45 -8.09 -19.44
C THR A 434 -17.51 -7.75 -18.42
N LEU A 435 -17.58 -8.55 -17.36
CA LEU A 435 -18.34 -8.25 -16.16
C LEU A 435 -17.40 -8.31 -14.96
N SER A 436 -17.40 -7.27 -14.15
CA SER A 436 -16.60 -7.18 -12.93
C SER A 436 -17.43 -6.59 -11.81
N LEU A 437 -17.87 -7.42 -10.89
CA LEU A 437 -18.56 -7.06 -9.66
C LEU A 437 -17.57 -7.30 -8.50
N ARG A 438 -17.30 -6.28 -7.68
CA ARG A 438 -16.33 -6.37 -6.59
C ARG A 438 -16.95 -6.00 -5.27
N MET A 439 -16.46 -6.60 -4.18
CA MET A 439 -16.91 -6.30 -2.82
C MET A 439 -18.43 -6.51 -2.67
N VAL A 440 -18.90 -7.69 -3.07
CA VAL A 440 -20.32 -8.01 -3.24
C VAL A 440 -20.74 -9.16 -2.31
N PRO A 441 -20.76 -8.95 -0.98
CA PRO A 441 -20.97 -10.01 0.01
C PRO A 441 -22.33 -10.70 -0.10
N GLU A 442 -23.36 -9.98 -0.52
CA GLU A 442 -24.75 -10.47 -0.58
C GLU A 442 -25.13 -11.06 -1.95
N LEU A 443 -24.22 -11.07 -2.92
CA LEU A 443 -24.51 -11.65 -4.23
C LEU A 443 -24.65 -13.16 -4.12
N ASP A 444 -25.79 -13.68 -4.58
CA ASP A 444 -26.18 -15.10 -4.50
C ASP A 444 -26.12 -15.83 -5.86
N ASN A 445 -26.51 -17.11 -5.85
CA ASN A 445 -26.48 -18.00 -7.01
C ASN A 445 -27.36 -17.54 -8.19
N THR A 446 -28.39 -16.71 -7.97
CA THR A 446 -29.27 -16.24 -9.06
C THR A 446 -28.52 -15.43 -10.11
N VAL A 447 -27.43 -14.76 -9.71
CA VAL A 447 -26.55 -14.04 -10.63
C VAL A 447 -25.72 -15.01 -11.47
N LEU A 448 -25.26 -16.12 -10.89
CA LEU A 448 -24.56 -17.18 -11.62
C LEU A 448 -25.50 -17.83 -12.64
N ASP A 449 -26.74 -18.15 -12.24
CA ASP A 449 -27.75 -18.72 -13.14
C ASP A 449 -28.12 -17.74 -14.28
N ALA A 450 -28.17 -16.44 -13.99
CA ALA A 450 -28.39 -15.41 -15.00
C ALA A 450 -27.21 -15.31 -16.00
N LEU A 451 -25.96 -15.41 -15.53
CA LEU A 451 -24.78 -15.45 -16.39
C LEU A 451 -24.80 -16.67 -17.31
N HIS A 452 -25.07 -17.84 -16.74
CA HIS A 452 -25.17 -19.09 -17.50
C HIS A 452 -26.15 -18.96 -18.68
N THR A 453 -27.32 -18.39 -18.41
CA THR A 453 -28.42 -18.31 -19.39
C THR A 453 -28.17 -17.26 -20.48
N ASN A 454 -27.68 -16.07 -20.09
CA ASN A 454 -27.73 -14.86 -20.94
C ASN A 454 -26.39 -14.45 -21.54
N CYS A 455 -25.25 -14.85 -20.95
CA CYS A 455 -23.94 -14.46 -21.46
C CYS A 455 -23.40 -15.48 -22.46
N ARG A 456 -22.97 -14.99 -23.63
CA ARG A 456 -22.46 -15.81 -24.75
C ARG A 456 -21.11 -15.36 -25.31
N ASN A 457 -20.61 -14.20 -24.86
CA ASN A 457 -19.41 -13.56 -25.39
C ASN A 457 -18.46 -13.08 -24.28
N LEU A 458 -18.64 -13.55 -23.05
CA LEU A 458 -17.89 -13.11 -21.88
C LEU A 458 -16.47 -13.67 -21.93
N GLU A 459 -15.47 -12.79 -21.96
CA GLU A 459 -14.05 -13.18 -21.91
C GLU A 459 -13.47 -13.00 -20.51
N LYS A 460 -14.04 -12.05 -19.76
CA LYS A 460 -13.57 -11.64 -18.44
C LYS A 460 -14.72 -11.61 -17.44
N LEU A 461 -14.63 -12.47 -16.44
CA LEU A 461 -15.52 -12.48 -15.29
C LEU A 461 -14.73 -12.14 -14.02
N ARG A 462 -15.27 -11.24 -13.21
CA ARG A 462 -14.84 -11.02 -11.84
C ARG A 462 -16.07 -10.90 -10.96
N ILE A 463 -16.13 -11.70 -9.91
CA ILE A 463 -17.07 -11.58 -8.80
C ILE A 463 -16.23 -11.79 -7.54
N THR A 464 -16.14 -10.80 -6.66
CA THR A 464 -15.26 -10.91 -5.48
C THR A 464 -15.99 -10.68 -4.18
N ASP A 465 -15.49 -11.35 -3.14
CA ASP A 465 -15.95 -11.17 -1.77
C ASP A 465 -17.42 -11.55 -1.56
N SER A 466 -18.02 -12.43 -2.39
CA SER A 466 -19.34 -13.00 -2.11
C SER A 466 -19.27 -13.96 -0.93
N GLU A 467 -20.25 -13.85 -0.02
CA GLU A 467 -20.34 -14.65 1.19
C GLU A 467 -21.56 -15.59 1.17
N VAL A 468 -22.25 -15.68 0.02
CA VAL A 468 -23.54 -16.38 -0.14
C VAL A 468 -23.58 -17.32 -1.34
N MET A 469 -22.81 -17.05 -2.41
CA MET A 469 -22.70 -17.99 -3.54
C MET A 469 -22.14 -19.33 -3.08
N THR A 470 -22.67 -20.43 -3.62
CA THR A 470 -22.29 -21.80 -3.22
C THR A 470 -21.55 -22.53 -4.34
N ASP A 471 -20.90 -23.63 -3.99
CA ASP A 471 -20.17 -24.47 -4.94
C ASP A 471 -21.09 -25.03 -6.02
N GLU A 472 -22.33 -25.41 -5.66
CA GLU A 472 -23.34 -25.87 -6.61
C GLU A 472 -23.71 -24.76 -7.60
N GLY A 473 -23.75 -23.50 -7.15
CA GLY A 473 -23.96 -22.35 -8.03
C GLY A 473 -22.83 -22.17 -9.04
N PHE A 474 -21.58 -22.32 -8.59
CA PHE A 474 -20.42 -22.27 -9.49
C PHE A 474 -20.36 -23.47 -10.44
N ALA A 475 -20.69 -24.67 -9.97
CA ALA A 475 -20.78 -25.87 -10.81
C ALA A 475 -21.80 -25.65 -11.94
N ARG A 476 -23.04 -25.25 -11.60
CA ARG A 476 -24.08 -24.93 -12.60
C ARG A 476 -23.67 -23.82 -13.56
N LEU A 477 -22.92 -22.81 -13.10
CA LEU A 477 -22.44 -21.76 -13.99
C LEU A 477 -21.61 -22.35 -15.13
N PHE A 478 -20.66 -23.25 -14.84
CA PHE A 478 -19.68 -23.73 -15.82
C PHE A 478 -20.08 -25.02 -16.53
N GLU A 479 -20.94 -25.86 -15.95
CA GLU A 479 -21.45 -27.07 -16.59
C GLU A 479 -22.37 -26.73 -17.76
N GLY A 480 -21.99 -27.15 -18.98
CA GLY A 480 -22.81 -26.93 -20.18
C GLY A 480 -22.98 -25.46 -20.59
N TRP A 481 -22.17 -24.55 -20.02
CA TRP A 481 -22.26 -23.13 -20.35
C TRP A 481 -21.89 -22.91 -21.82
N GLN A 482 -22.77 -22.20 -22.52
CA GLN A 482 -22.64 -21.96 -23.96
C GLN A 482 -21.70 -20.79 -24.28
N ASN A 483 -21.19 -20.12 -23.25
CA ASN A 483 -20.17 -19.09 -23.42
C ASN A 483 -18.84 -19.75 -23.77
N PRO A 484 -18.03 -19.20 -24.68
CA PRO A 484 -16.66 -19.69 -24.88
C PRO A 484 -15.84 -19.68 -23.58
N GLY A 485 -14.80 -20.49 -23.51
CA GLY A 485 -13.91 -20.52 -22.35
C GLY A 485 -13.41 -19.12 -21.96
N LEU A 486 -13.42 -18.81 -20.66
CA LEU A 486 -12.98 -17.51 -20.16
C LEU A 486 -11.46 -17.33 -20.36
N VAL A 487 -11.05 -16.08 -20.53
CA VAL A 487 -9.63 -15.68 -20.60
C VAL A 487 -9.14 -15.14 -19.25
N PHE A 488 -10.04 -14.51 -18.50
CA PHE A 488 -9.76 -13.92 -17.20
C PHE A 488 -10.86 -14.28 -16.21
N LEU A 489 -10.51 -14.93 -15.09
CA LEU A 489 -11.42 -15.19 -13.99
C LEU A 489 -10.83 -14.75 -12.65
N ASP A 490 -11.64 -14.06 -11.86
CA ASP A 490 -11.30 -13.66 -10.50
C ASP A 490 -12.50 -13.85 -9.57
N LEU A 491 -12.39 -14.86 -8.72
CA LEU A 491 -13.35 -15.28 -7.71
C LEU A 491 -12.80 -15.10 -6.29
N GLN A 492 -11.86 -14.17 -6.11
CA GLN A 492 -11.21 -13.98 -4.82
C GLN A 492 -12.25 -13.77 -3.70
N LYS A 493 -12.01 -14.44 -2.57
CA LYS A 493 -12.83 -14.34 -1.36
C LYS A 493 -14.32 -14.61 -1.58
N CYS A 494 -14.72 -15.30 -2.64
CA CYS A 494 -16.00 -15.97 -2.70
C CYS A 494 -15.95 -17.16 -1.73
N ARG A 495 -16.34 -16.93 -0.47
CA ARG A 495 -16.14 -17.88 0.63
C ARG A 495 -17.10 -17.64 1.78
N GLN A 496 -17.35 -18.69 2.54
CA GLN A 496 -17.98 -18.58 3.86
C GLN A 496 -17.20 -17.65 4.80
N LEU A 497 -17.88 -16.79 5.57
CA LEU A 497 -17.31 -16.08 6.70
C LEU A 497 -17.89 -16.61 8.02
N ASP A 498 -17.18 -17.54 8.65
CA ASP A 498 -17.44 -17.94 10.04
C ASP A 498 -16.14 -17.82 10.83
N SER A 499 -16.17 -17.03 11.91
CA SER A 499 -15.03 -16.84 12.81
C SER A 499 -14.94 -17.93 13.89
N THR A 500 -16.05 -18.60 14.18
CA THR A 500 -16.16 -19.64 15.21
C THR A 500 -15.75 -21.00 14.66
N HIS A 501 -16.27 -21.39 13.49
CA HIS A 501 -15.96 -22.64 12.83
C HIS A 501 -15.47 -22.40 11.39
N PRO A 502 -14.33 -21.71 11.19
CA PRO A 502 -13.86 -21.28 9.87
C PRO A 502 -13.58 -22.41 8.88
N ARG A 503 -13.55 -23.67 9.32
CA ARG A 503 -13.33 -24.87 8.50
C ARG A 503 -14.63 -25.64 8.23
N ASN A 504 -15.72 -25.33 8.92
CA ASN A 504 -16.99 -26.02 8.77
C ASN A 504 -17.89 -25.26 7.79
N ASN A 505 -18.05 -25.80 6.58
CA ASN A 505 -18.83 -25.20 5.51
C ASN A 505 -19.92 -26.18 5.03
N PRO A 506 -21.00 -26.38 5.83
CA PRO A 506 -22.04 -27.36 5.53
C PRO A 506 -22.86 -26.99 4.28
N ASP A 507 -22.98 -25.69 3.99
CA ASP A 507 -23.75 -25.18 2.85
C ASP A 507 -22.89 -24.94 1.60
N HIS A 508 -21.65 -25.45 1.61
CA HIS A 508 -20.70 -25.33 0.50
C HIS A 508 -20.54 -23.90 -0.05
N ILE A 509 -20.57 -22.89 0.82
CA ILE A 509 -20.44 -21.47 0.43
C ILE A 509 -19.03 -21.18 -0.12
N GLY A 510 -19.00 -20.58 -1.30
CA GLY A 510 -17.81 -20.26 -2.08
C GLY A 510 -17.49 -21.30 -3.16
N LEU A 511 -16.38 -21.08 -3.87
CA LEU A 511 -15.85 -22.08 -4.80
C LEU A 511 -15.20 -23.24 -4.01
N CYS A 512 -15.79 -24.43 -4.09
CA CYS A 512 -15.27 -25.68 -3.53
C CYS A 512 -14.90 -26.64 -4.68
N SER A 513 -14.97 -27.95 -4.45
CA SER A 513 -14.35 -28.94 -5.33
C SER A 513 -15.10 -29.11 -6.67
N ASP A 514 -16.43 -29.11 -6.67
CA ASP A 514 -17.21 -29.42 -7.86
C ASP A 514 -17.29 -28.21 -8.80
N GLY A 515 -17.49 -27.02 -8.24
CA GLY A 515 -17.39 -25.78 -8.98
C GLY A 515 -15.99 -25.57 -9.58
N PHE A 516 -14.93 -25.95 -8.87
CA PHE A 516 -13.56 -25.87 -9.40
C PHE A 516 -13.31 -26.84 -10.56
N ARG A 517 -13.82 -28.07 -10.49
CA ARG A 517 -13.76 -29.04 -11.60
C ARG A 517 -14.51 -28.53 -12.83
N ALA A 518 -15.76 -28.12 -12.65
CA ALA A 518 -16.60 -27.59 -13.73
C ALA A 518 -15.94 -26.36 -14.39
N LEU A 519 -15.43 -25.43 -13.58
CA LEU A 519 -14.67 -24.27 -14.04
C LEU A 519 -13.50 -24.67 -14.95
N MET A 520 -12.66 -25.58 -14.48
CA MET A 520 -11.43 -25.94 -15.19
C MET A 520 -11.70 -26.80 -16.42
N ALA A 521 -12.75 -27.62 -16.39
CA ALA A 521 -13.25 -28.34 -17.56
C ALA A 521 -13.73 -27.38 -18.66
N HIS A 522 -14.48 -26.33 -18.29
CA HIS A 522 -15.02 -25.36 -19.23
C HIS A 522 -13.96 -24.36 -19.76
N SER A 523 -13.22 -23.71 -18.84
CA SER A 523 -12.38 -22.54 -19.17
C SER A 523 -10.88 -22.80 -19.09
N GLY A 524 -10.44 -23.94 -18.53
CA GLY A 524 -9.03 -24.16 -18.20
C GLY A 524 -8.08 -24.02 -19.39
N LYS A 525 -8.52 -24.38 -20.60
CA LYS A 525 -7.69 -24.34 -21.82
C LYS A 525 -7.43 -22.91 -22.34
N THR A 526 -8.30 -21.96 -22.03
CA THR A 526 -8.28 -20.58 -22.53
C THR A 526 -7.88 -19.56 -21.48
N LEU A 527 -8.00 -19.92 -20.20
CA LEU A 527 -7.66 -19.04 -19.09
C LEU A 527 -6.21 -18.61 -19.15
N ARG A 528 -5.98 -17.29 -19.07
CA ARG A 528 -4.66 -16.67 -18.92
C ARG A 528 -4.40 -16.20 -17.50
N TYR A 529 -5.46 -15.77 -16.82
CA TYR A 529 -5.42 -15.32 -15.42
C TYR A 529 -6.54 -16.03 -14.65
N LEU A 530 -6.16 -16.72 -13.58
CA LEU A 530 -7.09 -17.34 -12.65
C LEU A 530 -6.76 -16.91 -11.22
N ASN A 531 -7.73 -16.32 -10.53
CA ASN A 531 -7.64 -16.00 -9.11
C ASN A 531 -8.79 -16.66 -8.34
N ILE A 532 -8.43 -17.61 -7.48
CA ILE A 532 -9.32 -18.32 -6.55
C ILE A 532 -8.81 -18.15 -5.11
N HIS A 533 -8.21 -16.99 -4.83
CA HIS A 533 -7.73 -16.62 -3.50
C HIS A 533 -8.81 -16.85 -2.44
N ALA A 534 -8.44 -17.56 -1.37
CA ALA A 534 -9.29 -17.93 -0.25
C ALA A 534 -10.49 -18.84 -0.58
N SER A 535 -10.40 -19.62 -1.68
CA SER A 535 -11.25 -20.80 -1.92
C SER A 535 -10.80 -21.96 -1.02
N ARG A 536 -11.20 -21.88 0.26
CA ARG A 536 -10.66 -22.72 1.36
C ARG A 536 -11.09 -24.19 1.34
N HIS A 537 -12.14 -24.52 0.60
CA HIS A 537 -12.80 -25.83 0.65
C HIS A 537 -12.64 -26.65 -0.65
N ILE A 538 -11.68 -26.26 -1.50
CA ILE A 538 -11.23 -27.12 -2.60
C ILE A 538 -10.36 -28.22 -1.99
N SER A 539 -10.73 -29.47 -2.22
CA SER A 539 -10.03 -30.64 -1.70
C SER A 539 -8.69 -30.87 -2.43
N PRO A 540 -7.72 -31.57 -1.80
CA PRO A 540 -6.50 -32.00 -2.48
C PRO A 540 -6.81 -32.82 -3.74
N ALA A 541 -7.77 -33.75 -3.65
CA ALA A 541 -8.18 -34.59 -4.77
C ALA A 541 -8.66 -33.77 -5.98
N ALA A 542 -9.41 -32.69 -5.76
CA ALA A 542 -9.85 -31.81 -6.85
C ALA A 542 -8.67 -31.07 -7.50
N PHE A 543 -7.70 -30.60 -6.72
CA PHE A 543 -6.47 -30.02 -7.28
C PHE A 543 -5.68 -31.03 -8.11
N GLU A 544 -5.48 -32.23 -7.57
CA GLU A 544 -4.72 -33.29 -8.24
C GLU A 544 -5.40 -33.79 -9.51
N GLU A 545 -6.73 -33.85 -9.52
CA GLU A 545 -7.52 -34.21 -10.70
C GLU A 545 -7.50 -33.11 -11.77
N VAL A 546 -7.58 -31.83 -11.37
CA VAL A 546 -7.50 -30.71 -12.32
C VAL A 546 -6.09 -30.62 -12.91
N PHE A 547 -5.05 -30.74 -12.10
CA PHE A 547 -3.66 -30.67 -12.54
C PHE A 547 -3.04 -32.07 -12.75
N SER A 548 -3.84 -33.02 -13.21
CA SER A 548 -3.38 -34.37 -13.52
C SER A 548 -2.45 -34.37 -14.73
N VAL A 549 -1.68 -35.47 -14.90
CA VAL A 549 -0.63 -35.56 -15.92
C VAL A 549 -1.17 -35.48 -17.35
N ASP A 550 -2.42 -35.89 -17.57
CA ASP A 550 -3.13 -35.86 -18.85
C ASP A 550 -3.77 -34.50 -19.18
N LYS A 551 -3.80 -33.56 -18.22
CA LYS A 551 -4.40 -32.23 -18.40
C LYS A 551 -3.35 -31.13 -18.54
N VAL A 552 -3.43 -30.42 -19.67
CA VAL A 552 -2.56 -29.28 -20.00
C VAL A 552 -3.37 -27.99 -20.14
N TYR A 553 -2.92 -26.91 -19.51
CA TYR A 553 -3.51 -25.57 -19.55
C TYR A 553 -2.53 -24.59 -20.21
N PRO A 554 -2.48 -24.56 -21.55
CA PRO A 554 -1.40 -23.91 -22.27
C PRO A 554 -1.45 -22.39 -22.21
N GLU A 555 -2.61 -21.78 -21.97
CA GLU A 555 -2.75 -20.32 -21.96
C GLU A 555 -2.50 -19.70 -20.57
N LEU A 556 -2.49 -20.50 -19.50
CA LEU A 556 -2.44 -19.98 -18.12
C LEU A 556 -1.08 -19.36 -17.82
N ARG A 557 -1.08 -18.08 -17.43
CA ARG A 557 0.12 -17.26 -17.18
C ARG A 557 0.22 -16.82 -15.73
N ASP A 558 -0.91 -16.51 -15.12
CA ASP A 558 -0.99 -15.98 -13.76
C ASP A 558 -2.01 -16.79 -12.97
N LEU A 559 -1.57 -17.44 -11.89
CA LEU A 559 -2.41 -18.23 -11.01
C LEU A 559 -2.27 -17.75 -9.57
N GLU A 560 -3.39 -17.36 -8.97
CA GLU A 560 -3.50 -16.91 -7.59
C GLU A 560 -4.37 -17.89 -6.80
N ILE A 561 -3.73 -18.67 -5.91
CA ILE A 561 -4.32 -19.70 -5.05
C ILE A 561 -3.94 -19.50 -3.58
N SER A 562 -3.62 -18.27 -3.20
CA SER A 562 -3.31 -17.92 -1.82
C SER A 562 -4.50 -18.25 -0.90
N PHE A 563 -4.19 -18.66 0.33
CA PHE A 563 -5.13 -19.07 1.36
C PHE A 563 -6.01 -20.28 0.96
N CYS A 564 -5.52 -21.13 0.07
CA CYS A 564 -6.05 -22.48 -0.17
C CYS A 564 -5.26 -23.48 0.71
N PRO A 565 -5.78 -23.87 1.89
CA PRO A 565 -5.01 -24.59 2.93
C PRO A 565 -4.58 -26.00 2.52
N GLU A 566 -5.22 -26.55 1.49
CA GLU A 566 -4.99 -27.90 0.99
C GLU A 566 -3.87 -27.99 -0.06
N VAL A 567 -3.31 -26.85 -0.50
CA VAL A 567 -2.23 -26.82 -1.50
C VAL A 567 -0.91 -27.28 -0.87
N THR A 568 -0.32 -28.33 -1.45
CA THR A 568 0.95 -28.96 -1.04
C THR A 568 2.06 -28.74 -2.07
N ASP A 569 3.29 -29.15 -1.75
CA ASP A 569 4.41 -29.14 -2.70
C ASP A 569 4.10 -29.96 -3.97
N PHE A 570 3.41 -31.11 -3.80
CA PHE A 570 2.98 -31.97 -4.91
C PHE A 570 2.03 -31.23 -5.86
N ILE A 571 0.98 -30.59 -5.32
CA ILE A 571 0.02 -29.82 -6.12
C ILE A 571 0.71 -28.70 -6.89
N VAL A 572 1.64 -27.98 -6.25
CA VAL A 572 2.41 -26.91 -6.93
C VAL A 572 3.27 -27.47 -8.06
N GLY A 573 3.94 -28.62 -7.84
CA GLY A 573 4.67 -29.32 -8.89
C GLY A 573 3.78 -29.74 -10.06
N SER A 574 2.59 -30.26 -9.77
CA SER A 574 1.57 -30.63 -10.77
C SER A 574 1.09 -29.41 -11.56
N ILE A 575 0.80 -28.29 -10.90
CA ILE A 575 0.45 -27.02 -11.55
C ILE A 575 1.53 -26.60 -12.55
N PHE A 576 2.80 -26.62 -12.14
CA PHE A 576 3.90 -26.23 -13.03
C PHE A 576 4.07 -27.14 -14.25
N ARG A 577 3.71 -28.43 -14.12
CA ARG A 577 3.72 -29.41 -15.21
C ARG A 577 2.55 -29.20 -16.16
N SER A 578 1.34 -29.03 -15.64
CA SER A 578 0.13 -28.83 -16.44
C SER A 578 0.08 -27.46 -17.10
N CYS A 579 0.75 -26.43 -16.55
CA CYS A 579 0.71 -25.06 -17.05
C CYS A 579 2.08 -24.63 -17.60
N PRO A 580 2.41 -24.96 -18.86
CA PRO A 580 3.75 -24.72 -19.43
C PRO A 580 4.09 -23.23 -19.56
N ASN A 581 3.09 -22.37 -19.83
CA ASN A 581 3.27 -20.92 -19.99
C ASN A 581 3.06 -20.12 -18.70
N LEU A 582 2.94 -20.80 -17.55
CA LEU A 582 2.77 -20.15 -16.26
C LEU A 582 4.01 -19.32 -15.93
N ARG A 583 3.79 -18.04 -15.63
CA ARG A 583 4.82 -17.04 -15.31
C ARG A 583 4.88 -16.79 -13.82
N GLU A 584 3.72 -16.66 -13.19
CA GLU A 584 3.59 -16.31 -11.77
C GLU A 584 2.55 -17.19 -11.09
N LEU A 585 2.94 -17.75 -9.94
CA LEU A 585 2.10 -18.52 -9.04
C LEU A 585 2.17 -17.89 -7.65
N ASN A 586 1.02 -17.45 -7.14
CA ASN A 586 0.88 -16.88 -5.79
C ASN A 586 0.22 -17.89 -4.84
N VAL A 587 0.88 -18.16 -3.71
CA VAL A 587 0.53 -19.20 -2.72
C VAL A 587 0.61 -18.71 -1.27
N PHE A 588 0.40 -17.41 -1.02
CA PHE A 588 0.41 -16.85 0.32
C PHE A 588 -0.54 -17.60 1.25
N GLY A 589 -0.09 -17.92 2.46
CA GLY A 589 -0.95 -18.58 3.45
C GLY A 589 -1.21 -20.07 3.19
N CYS A 590 -0.63 -20.67 2.14
CA CYS A 590 -0.69 -22.11 1.90
C CYS A 590 0.37 -22.83 2.75
N MET A 591 0.03 -23.09 4.01
CA MET A 591 0.99 -23.55 5.04
C MET A 591 1.52 -24.99 4.86
N LYS A 592 0.97 -25.77 3.93
CA LYS A 592 1.45 -27.13 3.64
C LYS A 592 2.61 -27.16 2.63
N ILE A 593 2.95 -26.02 2.02
CA ILE A 593 4.09 -25.87 1.13
C ILE A 593 5.37 -25.74 1.96
N LYS A 594 6.40 -26.52 1.64
CA LYS A 594 7.66 -26.56 2.40
C LYS A 594 8.89 -26.45 1.50
N ASP A 595 8.94 -27.24 0.43
CA ASP A 595 10.14 -27.43 -0.40
C ASP A 595 9.77 -27.66 -1.88
N VAL A 596 9.07 -26.68 -2.47
CA VAL A 596 8.75 -26.68 -3.90
C VAL A 596 9.99 -26.37 -4.73
N ARG A 597 10.22 -27.17 -5.77
CA ARG A 597 11.13 -26.83 -6.86
C ARG A 597 10.43 -25.96 -7.89
N VAL A 598 10.89 -24.73 -8.06
CA VAL A 598 10.34 -23.78 -9.04
C VAL A 598 11.07 -23.94 -10.36
N PRO A 599 10.39 -24.28 -11.48
CA PRO A 599 11.06 -24.40 -12.77
C PRO A 599 11.67 -23.08 -13.23
N ARG A 600 12.75 -23.18 -14.03
CA ARG A 600 13.43 -22.02 -14.60
C ARG A 600 12.47 -21.07 -15.30
N GLY A 601 12.57 -19.78 -14.99
CA GLY A 601 11.80 -18.74 -15.65
C GLY A 601 10.39 -18.54 -15.09
N LYS A 602 10.00 -19.28 -14.04
CA LYS A 602 8.73 -19.10 -13.31
C LYS A 602 8.97 -18.41 -11.98
N ILE A 603 7.93 -17.75 -11.47
CA ILE A 603 7.96 -17.03 -10.19
C ILE A 603 6.97 -17.70 -9.24
N LEU A 604 7.45 -18.11 -8.06
CA LEU A 604 6.62 -18.56 -6.95
C LEU A 604 6.66 -17.54 -5.82
N VAL A 605 5.49 -17.05 -5.43
CA VAL A 605 5.32 -15.96 -4.47
C VAL A 605 4.51 -16.44 -3.26
N GLY A 606 4.94 -16.05 -2.06
CA GLY A 606 4.15 -16.28 -0.84
C GLY A 606 4.40 -17.62 -0.12
N VAL A 607 5.49 -18.33 -0.45
CA VAL A 607 5.88 -19.55 0.28
C VAL A 607 6.07 -19.28 1.78
N PRO A 608 5.63 -20.19 2.68
CA PRO A 608 5.68 -20.00 4.13
C PRO A 608 7.07 -20.31 4.71
N ASN A 609 8.13 -19.81 4.09
CA ASN A 609 9.51 -19.99 4.55
C ASN A 609 10.24 -18.64 4.68
N ALA A 610 11.29 -18.62 5.50
CA ALA A 610 12.10 -17.42 5.73
C ALA A 610 12.92 -16.97 4.50
N LEU A 611 12.91 -17.77 3.42
CA LEU A 611 13.65 -17.49 2.19
C LEU A 611 12.92 -16.49 1.29
N GLY A 612 11.60 -16.32 1.47
CA GLY A 612 10.78 -15.39 0.69
C GLY A 612 10.47 -15.93 -0.70
N MET A 613 10.21 -15.04 -1.66
CA MET A 613 9.84 -15.41 -3.03
C MET A 613 10.98 -16.15 -3.74
N GLN A 614 10.63 -17.20 -4.49
CA GLN A 614 11.57 -18.09 -5.18
C GLN A 614 11.44 -17.91 -6.70
N ILE A 615 12.58 -17.70 -7.38
CA ILE A 615 12.67 -17.50 -8.84
C ILE A 615 13.59 -18.55 -9.51
N GLU A 616 14.27 -19.37 -8.73
CA GLU A 616 15.33 -20.26 -9.22
C GLU A 616 15.09 -21.69 -8.76
N GLY A 617 14.93 -22.59 -9.73
CA GLY A 617 15.41 -23.95 -9.63
C GLY A 617 16.69 -24.02 -10.45
N ASP A 618 17.79 -24.40 -9.80
CA ASP A 618 18.91 -25.00 -10.47
C ASP A 618 18.47 -26.44 -10.80
N ASP A 619 18.59 -26.82 -12.08
CA ASP A 619 18.22 -28.10 -12.72
C ASP A 619 16.89 -28.13 -13.49
#